data_AF-A0A9Q0TRE1-F1
#
_entry.id   AF-A0A9Q0TRE1-F1
#
_cell.length_a   1.000
_cell.length_b   1.000
_cell.length_c   1.000
_cell.angle_alpha   90.00
_cell.angle_beta   90.00
_cell.angle_gamma   90.00
#
_symmetry.space_group_name_H-M   'P 1'
#
loop_
_entity.id
_entity.type
_entity.pdbx_description
1 polymer ?
#
loop_
_entity_poly.entity_id
_entity_poly.type
_entity_poly.pdbx_seq_one_letter_code
_entity_poly.pdbx_strand_id
1 'polypeptide(L)'
;MDATHTRHRINTLLQHKQDADMKQALQSCASRYDAVIKEDIPESLQALRLGNYKFAEGGTTDAAFEAKSCEEEFRRCKSPDMNRVVLCMTSPSWLRPLFRQS
;
A
#
# COMPACT_ATOMS: atom_id res chain seq x y z
N MET A 1 9.49 -1.34 7.20
CA MET A 1 8.27 -2.16 6.99
C MET A 1 8.46 -2.87 5.65
N ASP A 2 8.12 -4.16 5.56
CA ASP A 2 8.15 -4.91 4.30
C ASP A 2 6.72 -5.11 3.74
N ALA A 3 6.60 -5.72 2.56
CA ALA A 3 5.31 -5.93 1.87
C ALA A 3 4.30 -6.71 2.73
N THR A 4 4.75 -7.75 3.43
CA THR A 4 3.91 -8.58 4.32
C THR A 4 3.35 -7.76 5.48
N HIS A 5 4.18 -6.93 6.12
CA HIS A 5 3.72 -6.08 7.20
C HIS A 5 2.69 -5.05 6.72
N THR A 6 2.90 -4.44 5.55
CA THR A 6 1.92 -3.53 4.95
C THR A 6 0.61 -4.25 4.61
N ARG A 7 0.68 -5.44 4.02
CA ARG A 7 -0.49 -6.28 3.73
C ARG A 7 -1.30 -6.60 4.99
N HIS A 8 -0.64 -6.92 6.09
CA HIS A 8 -1.29 -7.18 7.38
C HIS A 8 -1.94 -5.92 7.96
N ARG A 9 -1.28 -4.76 7.83
CA ARG A 9 -1.84 -3.47 8.23
C ARG A 9 -3.10 -3.14 7.44
N ILE A 10 -3.11 -3.33 6.11
CA ILE A 10 -4.29 -3.13 5.27
C ILE A 10 -5.45 -4.03 5.73
N ASN A 11 -5.19 -5.31 6.01
CA ASN A 11 -6.20 -6.23 6.56
C ASN A 11 -6.78 -5.72 7.89
N THR A 12 -5.94 -5.22 8.78
CA THR A 12 -6.39 -4.64 10.05
C THR A 12 -7.30 -3.44 9.79
N LEU A 13 -6.92 -2.54 8.89
CA LEU A 13 -7.74 -1.38 8.55
C LEU A 13 -9.09 -1.80 7.98
N LEU A 14 -9.13 -2.77 7.06
CA LEU A 14 -10.36 -3.31 6.45
C LEU A 14 -11.37 -3.89 7.45
N GLN A 15 -10.95 -4.23 8.68
CA GLN A 15 -11.85 -4.69 9.74
C GLN A 15 -12.62 -3.54 10.41
N HIS A 16 -12.13 -2.30 10.31
CA HIS A 16 -12.79 -1.13 10.87
C HIS A 16 -13.86 -0.57 9.92
N LYS A 17 -14.79 0.23 10.45
CA LYS A 17 -15.78 0.93 9.65
C LYS A 17 -15.09 2.06 8.87
N GLN A 18 -15.37 2.14 7.58
CA GLN A 18 -14.81 3.12 6.66
C GLN A 18 -15.91 3.57 5.70
N ASP A 19 -15.72 4.71 5.03
CA ASP A 19 -16.54 5.03 3.87
C ASP A 19 -16.21 4.13 2.67
N ALA A 20 -17.12 4.11 1.69
CA ALA A 20 -17.02 3.20 0.55
C ALA A 20 -15.73 3.41 -0.26
N ASP A 21 -15.31 4.67 -0.46
CA ASP A 21 -14.13 4.99 -1.28
C ASP A 21 -12.85 4.54 -0.58
N MET A 22 -12.75 4.77 0.74
CA MET A 22 -11.64 4.27 1.56
C MET A 22 -11.54 2.74 1.55
N LYS A 23 -12.68 2.06 1.68
CA LYS A 23 -12.73 0.60 1.63
C LYS A 23 -12.27 0.07 0.28
N GLN A 24 -12.71 0.70 -0.81
CA GLN A 24 -12.30 0.33 -2.17
C GLN A 24 -10.80 0.54 -2.38
N ALA A 25 -10.25 1.67 -1.93
CA ALA A 25 -8.81 1.93 -2.01
C ALA A 25 -7.99 0.89 -1.24
N LEU A 26 -8.39 0.55 -0.01
CA LEU A 26 -7.72 -0.49 0.77
C LEU A 26 -7.86 -1.89 0.17
N GLN A 27 -9.00 -2.22 -0.45
CA GLN A 27 -9.16 -3.49 -1.16
C GLN A 27 -8.26 -3.56 -2.38
N SER A 28 -8.13 -2.47 -3.16
CA SER A 28 -7.18 -2.37 -4.27
C SER A 28 -5.76 -2.59 -3.76
N CYS A 29 -5.34 -1.85 -2.72
CA CYS A 29 -4.04 -2.03 -2.08
C CYS A 29 -3.80 -3.47 -1.58
N ALA A 30 -4.80 -4.13 -0.99
CA ALA A 30 -4.67 -5.50 -0.52
C ALA A 30 -4.30 -6.46 -1.65
N SER A 31 -5.00 -6.35 -2.79
CA SER A 31 -4.73 -7.18 -3.98
C SER A 31 -3.34 -6.92 -4.56
N ARG A 32 -2.92 -5.66 -4.62
CA ARG A 32 -1.58 -5.28 -5.10
C ARG A 32 -0.47 -5.85 -4.23
N TYR A 33 -0.57 -5.69 -2.91
CA TYR A 33 0.41 -6.28 -2.00
C TYR A 33 0.36 -7.81 -1.98
N ASP A 34 -0.78 -8.44 -2.29
CA ASP A 34 -0.82 -9.89 -2.52
C ASP A 34 -0.01 -10.30 -3.77
N ALA A 35 -0.08 -9.54 -4.86
CA ALA A 35 0.73 -9.76 -6.05
C ALA A 35 2.23 -9.62 -5.74
N VAL A 36 2.62 -8.53 -5.06
CA VAL A 36 4.02 -8.31 -4.63
C VAL A 36 4.58 -9.50 -3.85
N ILE A 37 3.80 -10.02 -2.90
CA ILE A 37 4.25 -11.10 -2.00
C ILE A 37 4.30 -12.45 -2.73
N LYS A 38 3.34 -12.73 -3.61
CA LYS A 38 3.16 -14.06 -4.23
C LYS A 38 3.84 -14.20 -5.59
N GLU A 39 4.10 -13.09 -6.27
CA GLU A 39 4.55 -13.06 -7.66
C GLU A 39 5.89 -12.32 -7.77
N ASP A 40 5.90 -11.00 -7.56
CA ASP A 40 7.07 -10.14 -7.82
C ASP A 40 8.32 -10.52 -7.01
N ILE A 41 8.16 -10.71 -5.69
CA ILE A 41 9.27 -11.10 -4.81
C ILE A 41 9.78 -12.50 -5.15
N PRO A 42 8.93 -13.54 -5.25
CA PRO A 42 9.37 -14.87 -5.69
C PRO A 42 10.05 -14.88 -7.06
N GLU A 43 9.52 -14.16 -8.05
CA GLU A 43 10.13 -14.05 -9.38
C GLU A 43 11.53 -13.44 -9.28
N SER A 44 11.65 -12.30 -8.60
CA SER A 44 12.93 -11.61 -8.45
C SER A 44 13.97 -12.47 -7.73
N LEU A 45 13.57 -13.15 -6.65
CA LEU A 45 14.43 -14.08 -5.91
C LEU A 45 14.86 -15.28 -6.76
N GLN A 46 13.96 -15.85 -7.56
CA GLN A 46 14.31 -16.95 -8.46
C GLN A 46 15.28 -16.48 -9.55
N ALA A 47 15.01 -15.32 -10.15
CA ALA A 47 15.85 -14.73 -11.18
C ALA A 47 17.28 -14.43 -10.65
N LEU A 48 17.39 -13.89 -9.43
CA LEU A 48 18.68 -13.70 -8.75
C LEU A 48 19.44 -15.02 -8.55
N ARG A 49 18.76 -16.08 -8.10
CA ARG A 49 19.37 -17.40 -7.90
C ARG A 49 19.92 -18.00 -9.20
N LEU A 50 19.27 -17.70 -10.33
CA LEU A 50 19.66 -18.19 -11.65
C LEU A 50 20.62 -17.24 -12.40
N GLY A 51 20.98 -16.10 -11.80
CA GLY A 51 21.83 -15.08 -12.43
C GLY A 51 21.14 -14.29 -13.55
N ASN A 52 19.81 -14.29 -13.60
CA ASN A 52 19.02 -13.59 -14.61
C ASN A 52 18.61 -12.19 -14.13
N TYR A 53 19.56 -11.26 -14.09
CA TYR A 53 19.38 -9.95 -13.43
C TYR A 53 18.30 -9.07 -14.06
N LYS A 54 18.05 -9.18 -15.38
CA LYS A 54 16.98 -8.41 -16.04
C LYS A 54 15.59 -8.81 -15.55
N PHE A 55 15.36 -10.10 -15.31
CA PHE A 55 14.11 -10.57 -14.71
C PHE A 55 14.03 -10.20 -13.23
N ALA A 56 15.16 -10.22 -12.51
CA ALA A 56 15.20 -9.74 -11.12
C ALA A 56 14.80 -8.26 -11.01
N GLU A 57 15.30 -7.43 -11.92
CA GLU A 57 14.93 -6.01 -12.05
C GLU A 57 13.45 -5.85 -12.39
N GLY A 58 12.91 -6.69 -13.29
CA GLY A 58 11.48 -6.73 -13.63
C GLY A 58 10.60 -6.89 -12.40
N GLY A 59 10.76 -7.98 -11.65
CA GLY A 59 9.99 -8.19 -10.42
C GLY A 59 10.14 -7.05 -9.39
N THR A 60 11.33 -6.47 -9.23
CA THR A 60 11.48 -5.30 -8.33
C THR A 60 10.78 -4.03 -8.85
N THR A 61 10.74 -3.85 -10.16
CA THR A 61 10.08 -2.69 -10.80
C THR A 61 8.57 -2.81 -10.67
N ASP A 62 8.02 -4.00 -10.89
CA ASP A 62 6.60 -4.28 -10.73
C ASP A 62 6.17 -4.11 -9.26
N ALA A 63 6.98 -4.61 -8.31
CA ALA A 63 6.71 -4.39 -6.89
C ALA A 63 6.66 -2.90 -6.51
N ALA A 64 7.56 -2.09 -7.06
CA ALA A 64 7.56 -0.64 -6.84
C ALA A 64 6.34 0.03 -7.49
N PHE A 65 5.95 -0.43 -8.68
CA PHE A 65 4.76 0.07 -9.38
C PHE A 65 3.47 -0.27 -8.62
N GLU A 66 3.35 -1.46 -8.05
CA GLU A 66 2.22 -1.88 -7.24
C GLU A 66 2.10 -1.07 -5.95
N ALA A 67 3.22 -0.84 -5.27
CA ALA A 67 3.26 0.01 -4.07
C ALA A 67 2.85 1.45 -4.38
N LYS A 68 3.36 2.02 -5.49
CA LYS A 68 3.00 3.36 -5.95
C LYS A 68 1.51 3.45 -6.31
N SER A 69 1.00 2.45 -7.02
CA SER A 69 -0.40 2.42 -7.45
C SER A 69 -1.36 2.35 -6.27
N CYS A 70 -1.00 1.61 -5.22
CA CYS A 70 -1.76 1.61 -3.96
C CYS A 70 -1.87 3.03 -3.35
N GLU A 71 -0.76 3.77 -3.27
CA GLU A 71 -0.77 5.17 -2.78
C GLU A 71 -1.67 6.07 -3.64
N GLU A 72 -1.70 5.84 -4.95
CA GLU A 72 -2.51 6.62 -5.88
C GLU A 72 -4.02 6.37 -5.76
N GLU A 73 -4.46 5.24 -5.21
CA GLU A 73 -5.88 4.99 -4.94
C GLU A 73 -6.44 6.02 -3.94
N PHE A 74 -5.64 6.45 -2.97
CA PHE A 74 -6.04 7.46 -1.98
C PHE A 74 -6.05 8.88 -2.53
N ARG A 75 -5.41 9.14 -3.68
CA ARG A 75 -5.48 10.43 -4.37
C ARG A 75 -6.84 10.67 -5.02
N ARG A 76 -7.62 9.61 -5.29
CA ARG A 76 -8.98 9.70 -5.85
C ARG A 76 -10.01 10.12 -4.80
N CYS A 77 -9.66 10.07 -3.52
CA CYS A 77 -10.51 10.52 -2.42
C CYS A 77 -10.58 12.07 -2.26
N LYS A 78 -10.36 12.84 -3.34
CA LYS A 78 -10.52 14.30 -3.38
C LYS A 78 -12.00 14.68 -3.22
N SER A 79 -12.49 14.64 -1.98
CA SER A 79 -13.77 15.21 -1.60
C SER A 79 -13.63 16.73 -1.39
N PRO A 80 -14.64 17.54 -1.70
CA PRO A 80 -14.69 18.94 -1.25
C PRO A 80 -14.73 19.07 0.28
N ASP A 81 -15.02 17.99 1.00
CA ASP A 81 -14.86 17.90 2.45
C ASP A 81 -13.39 17.63 2.82
N MET A 82 -12.70 18.68 3.25
CA MET A 82 -11.29 18.63 3.69
C MET A 82 -11.07 17.66 4.85
N ASN A 83 -12.07 17.37 5.68
CA ASN A 83 -11.92 16.36 6.76
C ASN A 83 -11.81 14.95 6.18
N ARG A 84 -12.51 14.69 5.08
CA ARG A 84 -12.45 13.42 4.36
C ARG A 84 -11.13 13.26 3.60
N VAL A 85 -10.59 14.36 3.07
CA VAL A 85 -9.22 14.40 2.50
C VAL A 85 -8.17 14.11 3.58
N VAL A 86 -8.29 14.72 4.77
CA VAL A 86 -7.39 14.44 5.91
C VAL A 86 -7.52 12.99 6.38
N LEU A 87 -8.72 12.44 6.47
CA LEU A 87 -8.92 11.02 6.83
C LEU A 87 -8.23 10.08 5.82
N CYS A 88 -8.18 10.45 4.54
CA CYS A 88 -7.53 9.65 3.50
C CYS A 88 -6.03 9.83 3.40
N MET A 89 -5.52 11.04 3.61
CA MET A 89 -4.08 11.34 3.54
C MET A 89 -3.33 10.95 4.83
N THR A 90 -4.02 10.68 5.94
CA THR A 90 -3.37 10.42 7.25
C THR A 90 -3.19 8.95 7.59
N SER A 91 -3.44 8.04 6.65
CA SER A 91 -3.06 6.63 6.80
C SER A 91 -1.88 6.33 5.85
N PRO A 92 -0.61 6.22 6.30
CA PRO A 92 -0.09 6.10 7.68
C PRO A 92 1.16 6.96 8.03
N SER A 93 1.18 7.63 9.18
CA SER A 93 2.44 8.05 9.84
C SER A 93 2.24 8.48 11.30
N TRP A 94 2.69 7.64 12.24
CA TRP A 94 3.49 7.91 13.46
C TRP A 94 3.60 9.31 14.14
N LEU A 95 2.71 10.29 13.95
CA LEU A 95 2.83 11.63 14.56
C LEU A 95 1.54 12.18 15.19
N ARG A 96 1.02 11.53 16.24
CA ARG A 96 0.12 12.19 17.19
C ARG A 96 0.48 11.89 18.65
N PRO A 97 1.65 12.35 19.11
CA PRO A 97 1.70 12.89 20.47
C PRO A 97 1.66 14.42 20.57
N LEU A 98 1.61 15.19 19.47
CA LEU A 98 1.90 16.65 19.54
C LEU A 98 0.79 17.64 19.14
N PHE A 99 -0.46 17.22 18.92
CA PHE A 99 -1.58 18.17 18.70
C PHE A 99 -2.73 17.96 19.67
N ARG A 100 -2.39 17.78 20.95
CA ARG A 100 -3.32 17.97 22.06
C ARG A 100 -2.53 18.42 23.29
N GLN A 101 -1.98 19.63 23.24
CA GLN A 101 -1.62 20.49 24.38
C GLN A 101 -0.99 21.78 23.83
N SER A 102 -1.85 22.76 23.49
CA SER A 102 -1.64 24.21 23.58
C SER A 102 -2.83 24.91 22.94
#